data_AF-A0A1E3RN99-F1
#
_entry.id   AF-A0A1E3RN99-F1
#
_cell.length_a   1.000
_cell.length_b   1.000
_cell.length_c   1.000
_cell.angle_alpha   90.00
_cell.angle_beta   90.00
_cell.angle_gamma   90.00
#
_symmetry.space_group_name_H-M   'P 1'
#
loop_
_entity.id
_entity.type
_entity.pdbx_description
1 polymer ?
#
loop_
_entity_poly.entity_id
_entity_poly.type
_entity_poly.pdbx_seq_one_letter_code
_entity_poly.pdbx_strand_id
1 'polypeptide(L)'
;MSASAATSGQSTVWRIATWAAPVLTQLILGFVLAVAWLVGKWLPGTSGLVLFLIGAGVTFLVSAAVSSLLIRSAAARERGLAYAVLGSYAVVLIGGAIYGFWILQW
;
A
#
# COMPACT_ATOMS: atom_id res chain seq x y z
N MET A 1 -6.23 32.96 15.38
CA MET A 1 -5.09 32.55 14.51
C MET A 1 -4.85 31.03 14.46
N SER A 2 -5.50 30.20 15.28
CA SER A 2 -5.30 28.73 15.30
C SER A 2 -5.95 27.98 14.12
N ALA A 3 -7.10 28.45 13.62
CA ALA A 3 -7.85 27.75 12.57
C ALA A 3 -7.13 27.72 11.21
N SER A 4 -6.48 28.81 10.80
CA SER A 4 -5.75 28.88 9.51
C SER A 4 -4.47 28.03 9.48
N ALA A 5 -3.84 27.83 10.65
CA ALA A 5 -2.67 26.95 10.78
C ALA A 5 -3.05 25.46 10.74
N ALA A 6 -4.21 25.11 11.31
CA ALA A 6 -4.71 23.74 11.25
C ALA A 6 -5.11 23.33 9.82
N THR A 7 -5.76 24.24 9.07
CA THR A 7 -6.17 23.97 7.68
C THR A 7 -4.97 23.90 6.73
N SER A 8 -3.93 24.70 6.92
CA SER A 8 -2.69 24.63 6.13
C SER A 8 -1.87 23.37 6.40
N GLY A 9 -1.90 22.86 7.64
CA GLY A 9 -1.36 21.56 7.99
C GLY A 9 -2.09 20.42 7.26
N GLN A 10 -3.42 20.43 7.28
CA GLN A 10 -4.25 19.41 6.62
C GLN A 10 -4.09 19.44 5.09
N SER A 11 -4.04 20.62 4.46
CA SER A 11 -3.81 20.73 3.01
C SER A 11 -2.45 20.17 2.60
N THR A 12 -1.43 20.32 3.45
CA THR A 12 -0.10 19.76 3.23
C THR A 12 -0.10 18.23 3.33
N VAL A 13 -0.80 17.65 4.32
CA VAL A 13 -0.98 16.20 4.45
C VAL A 13 -1.58 15.61 3.18
N TRP A 14 -2.70 16.16 2.71
CA TRP A 14 -3.40 15.66 1.51
C TRP A 14 -2.59 15.82 0.23
N ARG A 15 -1.93 16.96 0.06
CA ARG A 15 -1.03 17.20 -1.08
C ARG A 15 0.07 16.13 -1.14
N ILE A 16 0.71 15.84 -0.02
CA ILE A 16 1.76 14.81 0.04
C ILE A 16 1.16 13.44 -0.24
N ALA A 17 -0.01 13.14 0.31
CA ALA A 17 -0.67 11.86 0.09
C ALA A 17 -0.94 11.61 -1.41
N THR A 18 -1.52 12.59 -2.11
CA THR A 18 -1.85 12.49 -3.53
C THR A 18 -0.61 12.35 -4.41
N TRP A 19 0.43 13.15 -4.16
CA TRP A 19 1.64 13.12 -4.99
C TRP A 19 2.52 11.89 -4.75
N ALA A 20 2.48 11.30 -3.55
CA ALA A 20 3.22 10.09 -3.24
C ALA A 20 2.51 8.82 -3.74
N ALA A 21 1.19 8.84 -3.86
CA ALA A 21 0.38 7.66 -4.15
C ALA A 21 0.82 6.87 -5.41
N PRO A 22 1.10 7.49 -6.58
CA PRO A 22 1.49 6.72 -7.77
C PRO A 22 2.77 5.90 -7.55
N VAL A 23 3.78 6.50 -6.91
CA VAL A 23 5.06 5.83 -6.63
C VAL A 23 4.86 4.72 -5.59
N LEU A 24 4.13 5.00 -4.51
CA LEU A 24 3.87 4.02 -3.46
C LEU A 24 3.03 2.84 -3.95
N THR A 25 2.05 3.07 -4.84
CA THR A 25 1.28 2.00 -5.49
C THR A 25 2.20 1.06 -6.26
N GLN A 26 3.16 1.58 -7.03
CA GLN A 26 4.10 0.74 -7.77
C GLN A 26 5.05 -0.02 -6.84
N LEU A 27 5.53 0.61 -5.75
CA LEU A 27 6.38 -0.07 -4.77
C LEU A 27 5.63 -1.21 -4.07
N ILE A 28 4.39 -0.97 -3.66
CA ILE A 28 3.54 -1.98 -3.01
C ILE A 28 3.23 -3.11 -3.99
N LEU A 29 2.85 -2.80 -5.24
CA LEU A 29 2.60 -3.81 -6.27
C LEU A 29 3.85 -4.66 -6.51
N GLY A 30 5.00 -4.02 -6.70
CA GLY A 30 6.28 -4.70 -6.87
C GLY A 30 6.61 -5.61 -5.70
N PHE A 31 6.33 -5.18 -4.47
CA PHE A 31 6.56 -5.98 -3.27
C PHE A 31 5.64 -7.20 -3.19
N VAL A 32 4.34 -7.04 -3.48
CA VAL A 32 3.39 -8.17 -3.56
C VAL A 32 3.87 -9.20 -4.58
N LEU A 33 4.25 -8.75 -5.78
CA LEU A 33 4.72 -9.62 -6.85
C LEU A 33 6.05 -10.30 -6.50
N ALA A 34 6.98 -9.60 -5.84
CA ALA A 34 8.24 -10.17 -5.39
C ALA A 34 8.03 -11.28 -4.35
N VAL A 35 7.13 -11.06 -3.37
CA VAL A 35 6.79 -12.09 -2.37
C VAL A 35 6.11 -13.28 -3.04
N ALA A 36 5.10 -13.05 -3.89
CA ALA A 36 4.40 -14.11 -4.61
C ALA A 36 5.37 -14.93 -5.48
N TRP A 37 6.28 -14.25 -6.19
CA TRP A 37 7.33 -14.90 -6.99
C TRP A 37 8.27 -15.73 -6.13
N LEU A 38 8.73 -15.20 -4.99
CA LEU A 38 9.63 -15.92 -4.09
C LEU A 38 8.95 -17.19 -3.55
N VAL A 39 7.69 -17.09 -3.13
CA VAL A 39 6.91 -18.25 -2.66
C VAL A 39 6.75 -19.27 -3.78
N GLY A 40 6.33 -18.86 -4.97
CA GLY A 40 6.17 -19.76 -6.12
C GLY A 40 7.47 -20.41 -6.58
N LYS A 41 8.61 -19.73 -6.37
CA LYS A 41 9.95 -20.26 -6.68
C LYS A 41 10.32 -21.43 -5.77
N TRP A 42 9.96 -21.38 -4.48
CA TRP A 42 10.27 -22.42 -3.51
C TRP A 42 9.15 -23.48 -3.37
N LEU A 43 7.91 -23.12 -3.69
CA LEU A 43 6.73 -23.98 -3.62
C LEU A 43 6.02 -24.03 -4.99
N PRO A 44 6.59 -24.74 -5.98
CA PRO A 44 5.99 -24.85 -7.30
C PRO A 44 4.63 -25.56 -7.23
N GLY A 45 3.68 -25.14 -8.08
CA GLY A 45 2.31 -25.69 -8.12
C GLY A 45 1.31 -25.01 -7.18
N THR A 46 1.75 -24.05 -6.35
CA THR A 46 0.86 -23.22 -5.53
C THR A 46 -0.06 -22.38 -6.44
N SER A 47 -1.36 -22.32 -6.13
CA SER A 47 -2.33 -21.58 -6.95
C SER A 47 -2.08 -20.07 -6.93
N GLY A 48 -2.46 -19.38 -8.01
CA GLY A 48 -2.30 -17.93 -8.14
C GLY A 48 -2.99 -17.15 -7.01
N LEU A 49 -4.18 -17.60 -6.58
CA LEU A 49 -4.89 -17.04 -5.43
C LEU A 49 -4.07 -17.13 -4.14
N VAL A 50 -3.50 -18.31 -3.83
CA VAL A 50 -2.72 -18.49 -2.60
C VAL A 50 -1.44 -17.65 -2.63
N LEU A 51 -0.76 -17.59 -3.77
CA LEU A 51 0.42 -16.73 -3.95
C LEU A 51 0.08 -15.24 -3.75
N PHE A 52 -1.05 -14.79 -4.31
CA PHE A 52 -1.54 -13.44 -4.13
C PHE A 52 -1.89 -13.14 -2.66
N LEU A 53 -2.59 -14.03 -1.97
CA LEU A 53 -2.97 -13.86 -0.57
C LEU A 53 -1.76 -13.80 0.37
N ILE A 54 -0.73 -14.62 0.12
CA ILE A 54 0.53 -14.56 0.89
C ILE A 54 1.24 -13.23 0.62
N GLY A 55 1.38 -12.83 -0.65
CA GLY A 55 2.00 -11.55 -1.02
C GLY A 55 1.26 -10.35 -0.42
N ALA A 56 -0.07 -10.35 -0.51
CA ALA A 56 -0.94 -9.36 0.11
C ALA A 56 -0.77 -9.34 1.63
N GLY A 57 -0.81 -10.50 2.29
CA GLY A 57 -0.69 -10.62 3.75
C GLY A 57 0.65 -10.08 4.27
N VAL A 58 1.77 -10.44 3.64
CA VAL A 58 3.09 -9.90 4.02
C VAL A 58 3.15 -8.39 3.79
N THR A 59 2.65 -7.92 2.65
CA THR A 59 2.62 -6.50 2.32
C THR A 59 1.74 -5.70 3.27
N PHE A 60 0.62 -6.26 3.72
CA PHE A 60 -0.25 -5.67 4.74
C PHE A 60 0.53 -5.40 6.03
N LEU A 61 1.25 -6.41 6.53
CA LEU A 61 2.00 -6.28 7.79
C LEU A 61 3.06 -5.18 7.71
N VAL A 62 3.80 -5.12 6.60
CA VAL A 62 4.80 -4.07 6.36
C VAL A 62 4.12 -2.70 6.26
N SER A 63 3.05 -2.59 5.48
CA SER A 63 2.33 -1.33 5.26
C SER A 63 1.67 -0.82 6.54
N ALA A 64 1.13 -1.73 7.36
CA ALA A 64 0.54 -1.43 8.66
C ALA A 64 1.59 -0.97 9.66
N ALA A 65 2.76 -1.62 9.72
CA ALA A 65 3.87 -1.21 10.57
C ALA A 65 4.37 0.18 10.17
N VAL A 66 4.66 0.40 8.88
CA VAL A 66 5.13 1.69 8.36
C VAL A 66 4.11 2.81 8.62
N SER A 67 2.84 2.57 8.29
CA SER A 67 1.78 3.57 8.49
C SER A 67 1.57 3.88 9.97
N SER A 68 1.64 2.87 10.86
CA SER A 68 1.51 3.06 12.30
C SER A 68 2.63 3.91 12.89
N LEU A 69 3.86 3.76 12.38
CA LEU A 69 4.99 4.60 12.79
C LEU A 69 4.83 6.02 12.27
N LEU A 70 4.48 6.19 11.00
CA LEU A 70 4.35 7.50 10.35
C LEU A 70 3.19 8.33 10.91
N ILE A 71 2.06 7.71 11.24
CA ILE A 71 0.88 8.44 11.72
C ILE A 71 1.08 9.01 13.13
N ARG A 72 1.97 8.39 13.94
CA ARG A 72 2.33 8.86 15.29
C ARG A 72 3.19 10.11 15.27
N SER A 73 3.75 10.48 14.12
CA SER A 73 4.56 11.68 13.99
C SER A 73 3.77 12.98 14.13
N ALA A 74 4.44 14.02 14.61
CA ALA A 74 3.94 15.39 14.60
C ALA A 74 4.04 16.04 13.21
N ALA A 75 4.88 15.51 12.31
CA ALA A 75 5.11 16.09 11.00
C ALA A 75 3.96 15.78 10.02
N ALA A 76 3.40 16.82 9.40
CA ALA A 76 2.37 16.70 8.36
C ALA A 76 2.83 15.82 7.18
N ARG A 77 4.13 15.84 6.86
CA ARG A 77 4.72 15.00 5.80
C ARG A 77 4.60 13.52 6.08
N GLU A 78 4.90 13.11 7.30
CA GLU A 78 4.88 11.70 7.68
C GLU A 78 3.44 11.17 7.71
N ARG A 79 2.48 11.94 8.23
CA ARG A 79 1.06 11.61 8.16
C ARG A 79 0.56 11.50 6.71
N GLY A 80 0.96 12.42 5.84
CA GLY A 80 0.62 12.36 4.41
C GLY A 80 1.12 11.08 3.74
N LEU A 81 2.36 10.67 4.04
CA LEU A 81 2.91 9.40 3.56
C LEU A 81 2.16 8.20 4.13
N ALA A 82 1.76 8.22 5.39
CA ALA A 82 0.95 7.14 5.99
C ALA A 82 -0.37 6.94 5.22
N TYR A 83 -1.09 8.01 4.91
CA TYR A 83 -2.32 7.93 4.13
C TYR A 83 -2.07 7.46 2.69
N ALA A 84 -0.98 7.89 2.07
CA ALA A 84 -0.62 7.41 0.74
C ALA A 84 -0.34 5.89 0.76
N VAL A 85 0.41 5.39 1.73
CA VAL A 85 0.68 3.94 1.87
C VAL A 85 -0.62 3.15 2.02
N LEU A 86 -1.51 3.59 2.91
CA LEU A 86 -2.81 2.95 3.13
C LEU A 86 -3.67 2.92 1.85
N GLY A 87 -3.78 4.07 1.17
CA GLY A 87 -4.56 4.20 -0.06
C GLY A 87 -3.97 3.37 -1.21
N SER A 88 -2.65 3.45 -1.40
CA SER A 88 -1.93 2.68 -2.40
C SER A 88 -2.05 1.18 -2.17
N TYR A 89 -1.98 0.72 -0.91
CA TYR A 89 -2.22 -0.68 -0.56
C TYR A 89 -3.62 -1.14 -0.94
N ALA A 90 -4.65 -0.35 -0.60
CA ALA A 90 -6.04 -0.66 -0.97
C ALA A 90 -6.22 -0.74 -2.49
N VAL A 91 -5.63 0.19 -3.25
CA VAL A 91 -5.66 0.18 -4.73
C VAL A 91 -5.03 -1.09 -5.29
N VAL A 92 -3.86 -1.50 -4.79
CA VAL A 92 -3.18 -2.72 -5.24
C VAL A 92 -4.01 -3.96 -4.93
N LEU A 93 -4.63 -4.04 -3.74
CA LEU A 93 -5.49 -5.17 -3.39
C LEU A 93 -6.72 -5.28 -4.29
N ILE A 94 -7.43 -4.17 -4.47
CA ILE A 94 -8.65 -4.15 -5.28
C ILE A 94 -8.31 -4.47 -6.73
N GLY A 95 -7.29 -3.80 -7.29
CA GLY A 95 -6.84 -4.05 -8.66
C GLY A 95 -6.34 -5.47 -8.87
N GLY A 96 -5.54 -6.00 -7.94
CA GLY A 96 -5.03 -7.37 -7.98
C GLY A 96 -6.13 -8.42 -7.87
N ALA A 97 -7.13 -8.21 -7.00
CA ALA A 97 -8.28 -9.10 -6.88
C ALA A 97 -9.13 -9.10 -8.17
N ILE A 98 -9.43 -7.92 -8.72
CA ILE A 98 -10.16 -7.80 -9.99
C ILE A 98 -9.39 -8.48 -11.12
N TYR A 99 -8.11 -8.14 -11.30
CA TYR A 99 -7.27 -8.73 -12.35
C TYR A 99 -7.18 -10.24 -12.21
N GLY A 100 -6.97 -10.71 -10.98
CA GLY A 100 -6.84 -12.12 -10.70
C GLY A 100 -8.12 -12.92 -10.99
N PHE A 101 -9.25 -12.44 -10.50
CA PHE A 101 -10.54 -13.07 -10.73
C PHE A 101 -10.98 -13.01 -12.20
N TRP A 102 -10.85 -11.84 -12.86
CA TRP A 102 -11.37 -11.64 -14.21
C TRP A 102 -10.43 -12.07 -15.34
N ILE A 103 -9.12 -11.92 -15.16
CA ILE A 103 -8.14 -12.15 -16.24
C ILE A 103 -7.40 -13.46 -16.04
N LEU A 104 -6.83 -13.66 -14.85
CA LEU A 104 -6.06 -14.88 -14.57
C LEU A 104 -6.96 -16.08 -14.33
N GLN A 105 -8.21 -15.85 -13.93
CA GLN A 105 -9.21 -16.90 -13.66
C GLN A 105 -8.61 -17.99 -12.76
N TRP A 106 -7.80 -17.56 -11.78
CA TRP A 106 -7.22 -18.45 -10.77
C TRP A 106 -8.28 -18.94 -9.79
#